data_AF-A0A1B1YHT6-F1
#
_entry.id   AF-A0A1B1YHT6-F1
#
_cell.length_a   1.000
_cell.length_b   1.000
_cell.length_c   1.000
_cell.angle_alpha   90.00
_cell.angle_beta   90.00
_cell.angle_gamma   90.00
#
_symmetry.space_group_name_H-M   'P 1'
#
loop_
_entity.id
_entity.type
_entity.pdbx_description
1 polymer ?
#
loop_
_entity_poly.entity_id
_entity_poly.type
_entity_poly.pdbx_seq_one_letter_code
_entity_poly.pdbx_strand_id
1 'polypeptide(L)'
;MTFSIEVIKEKCMDSVFWLNVSVYGHNIKVKDAKVEVIRRAPKVTFNYPDELKDVLAPTDQKKLELEMLNKIVEYMIETSKDSIIRAPSK
;
A
#
# COMPACT_ATOMS: atom_id res chain seq x y z
N MET A 1 10.44 -14.52 3.15
CA MET A 1 9.14 -13.95 3.53
C MET A 1 8.54 -13.38 2.26
N THR A 2 7.24 -13.56 2.05
CA THR A 2 6.58 -13.19 0.80
C THR A 2 5.42 -12.26 1.12
N PHE A 3 5.32 -11.16 0.36
CA PHE A 3 4.26 -10.17 0.48
C PHE A 3 3.40 -10.19 -0.79
N SER A 4 2.09 -10.09 -0.61
CA SER A 4 1.15 -9.81 -1.69
C SER A 4 0.39 -8.56 -1.28
N ILE A 5 0.47 -7.53 -2.12
CA ILE A 5 -0.07 -6.20 -1.84
C ILE A 5 -0.90 -5.77 -3.03
N GLU A 6 -2.13 -5.35 -2.75
CA GLU A 6 -3.07 -4.85 -3.75
C GLU A 6 -3.67 -3.51 -3.29
N VAL A 7 -3.71 -2.54 -4.19
CA VAL A 7 -4.33 -1.23 -3.92
C VAL A 7 -5.84 -1.33 -4.08
N ILE A 8 -6.58 -0.92 -3.05
CA ILE A 8 -8.04 -0.83 -3.05
C ILE A 8 -8.42 0.49 -3.74
N LYS A 9 -8.43 0.48 -5.07
CA LYS A 9 -8.54 1.67 -5.94
C LYS A 9 -9.73 2.56 -5.56
N GLU A 10 -10.89 1.95 -5.28
CA GLU A 10 -12.14 2.63 -4.95
C GLU A 10 -12.16 3.36 -3.61
N LYS A 11 -11.18 3.11 -2.74
CA LYS A 11 -11.04 3.77 -1.42
C LYS A 11 -9.90 4.78 -1.37
N CYS A 12 -9.14 4.93 -2.45
CA CYS A 12 -7.98 5.81 -2.48
C CYS A 12 -8.37 7.25 -2.78
N MET A 13 -7.75 8.19 -2.05
CA MET A 13 -7.82 9.64 -2.26
C MET A 13 -6.40 10.20 -2.36
N ASP A 14 -6.23 11.44 -2.82
CA ASP A 14 -4.91 12.03 -3.16
C ASP A 14 -3.81 11.92 -2.08
N SER A 15 -4.19 11.77 -0.81
CA SER A 15 -3.26 11.62 0.32
C SER A 15 -3.48 10.38 1.18
N VAL A 16 -4.47 9.54 0.86
CA VAL A 16 -4.87 8.37 1.65
C VAL A 16 -5.04 7.16 0.73
N PHE A 17 -4.26 6.11 0.97
CA PHE A 17 -4.30 4.88 0.20
C PHE A 17 -4.72 3.72 1.09
N TRP A 18 -5.53 2.82 0.53
CA TRP A 18 -5.94 1.60 1.20
C TRP A 18 -5.36 0.40 0.46
N LEU A 19 -4.77 -0.53 1.21
CA LEU A 19 -4.09 -1.71 0.66
C LEU A 19 -4.67 -2.98 1.30
N ASN A 20 -4.90 -4.00 0.49
CA ASN A 20 -4.99 -5.38 0.98
C ASN A 20 -3.57 -5.95 1.04
N VAL A 21 -3.17 -6.41 2.22
CA VAL A 21 -1.82 -6.93 2.48
C VAL A 21 -1.92 -8.35 2.98
N SER A 22 -1.27 -9.26 2.28
CA SER A 22 -1.07 -10.63 2.72
C SER A 22 0.41 -10.89 2.96
N VAL A 23 0.74 -11.52 4.08
CA VAL A 23 2.10 -11.84 4.49
C VAL A 23 2.24 -13.32 4.77
N TYR A 24 3.22 -13.96 4.13
CA TYR A 24 3.50 -15.39 4.23
C TYR A 24 4.96 -15.61 4.64
N GLY A 25 5.17 -16.34 5.74
CA GLY A 25 6.47 -16.66 6.30
C GLY A 25 6.45 -18.01 7.02
N HIS A 26 7.56 -18.37 7.65
CA HIS A 26 7.74 -19.71 8.23
C HIS A 26 6.69 -20.03 9.32
N ASN A 27 6.29 -19.02 10.11
CA ASN A 27 5.28 -19.12 11.17
C ASN A 27 4.23 -18.00 11.12
N ILE A 28 4.15 -17.27 9.99
CA ILE A 28 3.28 -16.10 9.84
C ILE A 28 2.42 -16.31 8.61
N LYS A 29 1.11 -16.21 8.79
CA LYS A 29 0.13 -16.25 7.71
C LYS A 29 -0.97 -15.25 8.00
N VAL A 30 -0.85 -14.09 7.37
CA VAL A 30 -1.86 -13.03 7.40
C VAL A 30 -2.38 -12.86 5.98
N LYS A 31 -3.71 -12.77 5.82
CA LYS A 31 -4.34 -12.71 4.50
C LYS A 31 -5.31 -11.54 4.45
N ASP A 32 -5.18 -10.73 3.40
CA ASP A 32 -6.06 -9.60 3.06
C ASP A 32 -6.27 -8.59 4.20
N ALA A 33 -5.22 -8.37 4.99
CA ALA A 33 -5.20 -7.36 6.04
C ALA A 33 -5.29 -5.97 5.43
N LYS A 34 -6.22 -5.15 5.92
CA LYS A 34 -6.42 -3.79 5.38
C LYS A 34 -5.49 -2.81 6.07
N VAL A 35 -4.56 -2.25 5.31
CA VAL A 35 -3.61 -1.24 5.77
C VAL A 35 -3.98 0.11 5.15
N GLU A 36 -4.09 1.13 5.98
CA GLU A 36 -4.23 2.52 5.53
C GLU A 36 -2.85 3.19 5.51
N VAL A 37 -2.53 3.85 4.40
CA VAL A 37 -1.28 4.59 4.21
C VAL A 37 -1.59 6.05 3.93
N ILE A 38 -1.14 6.93 4.82
CA ILE A 38 -1.37 8.37 4.74
C ILE A 38 -0.07 9.06 4.34
N ARG A 39 -0.09 9.76 3.21
CA ARG A 39 1.05 10.55 2.70
C ARG A 39 0.84 12.02 3.03
N ARG A 40 1.44 12.49 4.14
CA ARG A 40 1.43 13.90 4.52
C ARG A 40 2.87 14.39 4.69
N ALA A 41 3.36 15.14 3.70
CA ALA A 41 4.72 15.66 3.70
C ALA A 41 5.10 16.35 5.04
N PRO A 42 6.29 16.08 5.59
CA PRO A 42 7.38 15.25 5.05
C PRO A 42 7.25 13.74 5.40
N LYS A 43 6.13 13.30 5.98
CA LYS A 43 5.98 11.97 6.59
C LYS A 43 5.03 11.06 5.80
N VAL A 44 5.23 9.76 5.98
CA VAL A 44 4.26 8.72 5.62
C VAL A 44 3.88 7.98 6.89
N THR A 45 2.59 7.75 7.08
CA THR A 45 2.06 7.01 8.23
C THR A 45 1.38 5.74 7.74
N PHE A 46 1.68 4.62 8.40
CA PHE A 46 1.08 3.32 8.14
C PHE A 46 0.22 2.92 9.33
N ASN A 47 -1.07 2.78 9.10
CA ASN A 47 -2.03 2.33 10.10
C ASN A 47 -2.29 0.84 9.87
N TYR A 48 -1.61 0.00 10.65
CA TYR A 48 -1.73 -1.44 10.57
C TYR A 48 -2.96 -1.94 11.36
N PRO A 49 -3.69 -2.94 10.85
CA PRO A 49 -4.69 -3.66 11.62
C PRO A 49 -4.02 -4.54 12.67
N ASP A 50 -4.76 -4.93 13.70
CA ASP A 50 -4.22 -5.68 14.85
C ASP A 50 -3.54 -6.99 14.43
N GLU A 51 -4.05 -7.65 13.38
CA GLU A 51 -3.47 -8.87 12.80
C GLU A 51 -2.08 -8.71 12.15
N LEU A 52 -1.64 -7.48 11.88
CA LEU A 52 -0.30 -7.16 11.37
C LEU A 52 0.58 -6.42 12.38
N LYS A 53 0.03 -5.98 13.51
CA LYS A 53 0.80 -5.29 14.56
C LYS A 53 1.75 -6.28 15.22
N ASP A 54 3.03 -5.89 15.28
CA ASP A 54 4.10 -6.60 16.00
C ASP A 54 4.33 -8.07 15.56
N VAL A 55 3.79 -8.48 14.41
CA VAL A 55 3.96 -9.84 13.87
C VAL A 55 5.29 -10.00 13.13
N LEU A 56 5.86 -8.90 12.65
CA LEU A 56 7.07 -8.88 11.83
C LEU A 56 8.27 -8.36 12.61
N ALA A 57 9.44 -8.96 12.37
CA ALA A 57 10.69 -8.38 12.81
C ALA A 57 10.87 -6.97 12.19
N PRO A 58 11.52 -6.01 12.88
CA PRO A 58 11.63 -4.63 12.39
C PRO A 58 12.16 -4.51 10.96
N THR A 59 13.14 -5.35 10.59
CA THR A 59 13.70 -5.39 9.23
C THR A 59 12.67 -5.81 8.18
N ASP A 60 11.84 -6.81 8.50
CA ASP A 60 10.83 -7.31 7.55
C ASP A 60 9.62 -6.37 7.49
N GLN A 61 9.29 -5.69 8.59
CA GLN A 61 8.30 -4.60 8.59
C GLN A 61 8.75 -3.47 7.65
N LYS A 62 10.03 -3.07 7.68
CA LYS A 62 10.56 -2.05 6.77
C LYS A 62 10.55 -2.50 5.31
N LYS A 63 10.81 -3.78 5.02
CA LYS A 63 10.63 -4.31 3.66
C LYS A 63 9.18 -4.23 3.21
N LEU A 64 8.24 -4.61 4.08
CA LEU A 64 6.81 -4.51 3.77
C LEU A 64 6.39 -3.05 3.49
N GLU A 65 6.83 -2.09 4.29
CA GLU A 65 6.59 -0.65 4.07
C GLU A 65 7.09 -0.20 2.69
N LEU A 66 8.30 -0.61 2.29
CA LEU A 66 8.87 -0.28 0.98
C LEU A 66 8.06 -0.89 -0.18
N GLU A 67 7.65 -2.16 -0.07
CA GLU A 67 6.82 -2.81 -1.08
C GLU A 67 5.44 -2.14 -1.21
N MET A 68 4.83 -1.74 -0.08
CA MET A 68 3.57 -0.99 -0.09
C MET A 68 3.72 0.36 -0.80
N LEU A 69 4.81 1.09 -0.52
CA LEU A 69 5.10 2.36 -1.20
C LEU A 69 5.33 2.16 -2.70
N ASN A 70 6.06 1.13 -3.11
CA ASN A 70 6.26 0.81 -4.53
C ASN A 70 4.92 0.59 -5.23
N LYS A 71 4.02 -0.19 -4.63
CA LYS A 71 2.68 -0.44 -5.20
C LYS A 71 1.83 0.83 -5.29
N ILE A 72 1.91 1.70 -4.29
CA ILE A 72 1.24 3.02 -4.34
C ILE A 72 1.79 3.86 -5.50
N VAL A 73 3.12 3.92 -5.67
CA VAL A 73 3.75 4.68 -6.77
C VAL A 73 3.36 4.11 -8.13
N GLU A 74 3.38 2.78 -8.29
CA GLU A 74 2.91 2.11 -9.51
C GLU A 74 1.47 2.51 -9.85
N TYR A 75 0.58 2.47 -8.86
CA TYR A 75 -0.82 2.91 -9.01
C TYR A 75 -0.92 4.38 -9.40
N MET A 76 -0.19 5.28 -8.72
CA MET A 76 -0.20 6.71 -9.03
C MET A 76 0.27 6.99 -10.47
N ILE A 77 1.28 6.27 -10.95
CA ILE A 77 1.77 6.37 -12.32
C ILE A 77 0.72 5.86 -13.32
N GLU A 78 0.06 4.73 -13.03
CA GLU A 78 -1.03 4.17 -13.84
C GLU A 78 -2.17 5.18 -13.98
N THR A 79 -2.66 5.72 -12.86
CA THR A 79 -3.79 6.67 -12.87
C THR A 79 -3.45 8.02 -13.48
N SER A 80 -2.19 8.45 -13.38
CA SER A 80 -1.72 9.69 -14.02
C SER A 80 -1.64 9.56 -15.54
N LYS A 81 -1.39 8.36 -16.07
CA LYS A 81 -1.41 8.13 -17.53
C LYS A 81 -2.83 8.15 -18.08
N ASP A 82 -3.80 7.60 -17.34
CA ASP A 82 -5.21 7.62 -17.72
C ASP A 82 -5.84 9.02 -17.73
N SER A 83 -5.36 9.94 -16.88
CA SER A 83 -5.86 11.32 -16.86
C SER A 83 -5.37 12.16 -18.04
N ILE A 84 -4.21 11.83 -18.64
CA ILE A 84 -3.68 12.52 -19.82
C ILE A 84 -4.49 12.19 -21.08
N ILE A 85 -5.05 10.98 -21.19
CA ILE A 85 -5.81 10.54 -22.39
C ILE A 85 -7.23 11.15 -22.42
N ARG A 86 -7.73 11.66 -21.30
CA ARG A 86 -9.10 12.20 -21.17
C ARG A 86 -9.22 13.72 -21.30
N ALA A 87 -8.14 14.43 -21.61
CA ALA A 87 -8.25 15.87 -21.90
C ALA A 87 -9.01 16.06 -23.23
N PRO A 88 -10.14 16.78 -23.27
CA PRO A 88 -10.82 17.07 -24.51
C PRO A 88 -9.95 18.03 -25.32
N SER A 89 -9.57 17.60 -26.52
CA SER A 89 -9.04 18.48 -27.55
C SER A 89 -10.06 19.60 -27.78
N LYS A 90 -9.69 20.84 -27.44
CA LYS A 90 -10.42 22.04 -27.87
C LYS A 90 -10.16 22.31 -29.34
#